data_AF-A0A7T8BBM1-F1
#
_entry.id   AF-A0A7T8BBM1-F1
#
_cell.length_a   1.000
_cell.length_b   1.000
_cell.length_c   1.000
_cell.angle_alpha   90.00
_cell.angle_beta   90.00
_cell.angle_gamma   90.00
#
_symmetry.space_group_name_H-M   'P 1'
#
loop_
_entity.id
_entity.type
_entity.pdbx_description
1 polymer ?
#
loop_
_entity_poly.entity_id
_entity_poly.type
_entity_poly.pdbx_seq_one_letter_code
_entity_poly.pdbx_strand_id
1 'polypeptide(L)'
;MDEETGLYYYGARYLDPKMSRWLSTDPAMGEYVPGPGMSPNKLGGMGGVYNVVNLHTYHYAANNPVRYTDPDGRMNDDGTGNDPTGGVGKKYVIIAMFPGGGNENVGTTFVDAANTRKNEIESSSGFNQNKDTVSVFNIDSIDKFKNILDTGNIDQLDVFSHGGEQHLVVGSGEGSGKRELLYADDLKNFNRNAFNAGASINFFGCKTASEKSLNFFQKAFGKKTIADSFADYFRGASVTGYTGGAIAVPSPNAEIDPNFIHQRGDPVWYKTWGGSRTYKYDK
;
A
#
# COMPACT_ATOMS: atom_id res chain seq x y z
N MET A 1 -10.26 20.48 7.27
CA MET A 1 -11.52 21.13 7.65
C MET A 1 -12.09 21.72 6.38
N ASP A 2 -13.34 21.39 6.06
CA ASP A 2 -14.05 22.01 4.93
C ASP A 2 -14.38 23.47 5.30
N GLU A 3 -13.94 24.41 4.47
CA GLU A 3 -14.03 25.85 4.76
C GLU A 3 -15.47 26.38 4.69
N GLU A 4 -16.35 25.70 3.95
CA GLU A 4 -17.74 26.11 3.76
C GLU A 4 -18.64 25.65 4.90
N THR A 5 -18.38 24.46 5.45
CA THR A 5 -19.23 23.81 6.47
C THR A 5 -18.62 23.80 7.87
N GLY A 6 -17.30 23.98 7.98
CA GLY A 6 -16.56 23.87 9.26
C GLY A 6 -16.45 22.43 9.78
N LEU A 7 -16.77 21.44 8.95
CA LEU A 7 -16.73 20.01 9.29
C LEU A 7 -15.39 19.39 8.90
N TYR A 8 -15.05 18.27 9.54
CA TYR A 8 -13.91 17.45 9.12
C TYR A 8 -14.41 16.19 8.43
N TYR A 9 -14.05 16.01 7.16
CA TYR A 9 -14.31 14.77 6.45
C TYR A 9 -13.19 13.77 6.72
N TYR A 10 -13.54 12.60 7.23
CA TYR A 10 -12.62 11.51 7.56
C TYR A 10 -12.73 10.33 6.59
N GLY A 11 -13.31 10.51 5.41
CA GLY A 11 -13.48 9.42 4.43
C GLY A 11 -14.82 8.70 4.59
N ALA A 12 -15.10 8.08 5.74
CA ALA A 12 -16.39 7.40 5.94
C ALA A 12 -17.49 8.30 6.54
N ARG A 13 -17.12 9.34 7.29
CA ARG A 13 -18.05 10.22 8.01
C ARG A 13 -17.56 11.67 8.05
N TYR A 14 -18.48 12.59 8.29
CA TYR A 14 -18.20 13.99 8.62
C TYR A 14 -18.28 14.19 10.14
N LEU A 15 -17.23 14.75 10.73
CA LEU A 15 -17.15 15.11 12.14
C LEU A 15 -17.52 16.59 12.31
N ASP A 16 -18.46 16.87 13.20
CA ASP A 16 -18.66 18.21 13.76
C ASP A 16 -17.65 18.42 14.91
N PRO A 17 -16.63 19.27 14.73
CA PRO A 17 -15.61 19.48 15.76
C PRO A 17 -16.13 20.27 16.97
N LYS A 18 -17.21 21.06 16.83
CA LYS A 18 -17.80 21.81 17.95
C LYS A 18 -18.55 20.90 18.89
N MET A 19 -19.28 19.92 18.32
CA MET A 19 -20.04 18.94 19.11
C MET A 19 -19.22 17.68 19.42
N SER A 20 -18.05 17.48 18.81
CA SER A 20 -17.25 16.25 18.88
C SER A 20 -18.06 15.00 18.53
N ARG A 21 -18.87 15.10 17.48
CA ARG A 21 -19.80 14.04 17.06
C ARG A 21 -19.79 13.85 15.56
N TRP A 22 -19.95 12.60 15.13
CA TRP A 22 -20.21 12.28 13.74
C TRP A 22 -21.61 12.78 13.32
N LEU A 23 -21.75 13.15 12.05
CA LEU A 23 -23.04 13.52 11.46
C LEU A 23 -23.87 12.33 10.97
N SER A 24 -23.25 11.16 10.86
CA SER A 24 -23.88 9.90 10.50
C SER A 24 -23.49 8.80 11.48
N THR A 25 -24.34 7.78 11.57
CA THR A 25 -24.06 6.58 12.37
C THR A 25 -22.84 5.84 11.83
N ASP A 26 -22.17 5.08 12.70
CA ASP A 26 -21.06 4.21 12.32
C ASP A 26 -21.40 3.24 11.15
N PRO A 27 -20.68 3.31 10.01
CA PRO A 27 -20.86 2.38 8.91
C PRO A 27 -20.58 0.92 9.27
N ALA A 28 -19.74 0.66 10.28
CA ALA A 28 -19.39 -0.68 10.75
C ALA A 28 -20.47 -1.31 11.68
N MET A 29 -21.59 -0.62 11.90
CA MET A 29 -22.66 -1.08 12.80
C MET A 29 -23.20 -2.48 12.48
N GLY A 30 -23.17 -2.89 11.20
CA GLY A 30 -23.55 -4.26 10.80
C GLY A 30 -22.62 -5.34 11.38
N GLU A 31 -21.36 -5.01 11.63
CA GLU A 31 -20.34 -5.93 12.17
C GLU A 31 -20.42 -6.09 13.69
N TYR A 32 -21.20 -5.23 14.36
CA TYR A 32 -21.39 -5.28 15.81
C TYR A 32 -22.45 -6.31 16.23
N VAL A 33 -23.31 -6.74 15.29
CA VAL A 33 -24.42 -7.64 15.56
C VAL A 33 -23.99 -9.09 15.37
N PRO A 34 -24.13 -9.96 16.39
CA PRO A 34 -23.74 -11.36 16.27
C PRO A 34 -24.66 -12.15 15.34
N GLY A 35 -24.05 -12.89 14.42
CA GLY A 35 -24.72 -13.95 13.66
C GLY A 35 -24.86 -15.24 14.48
N PRO A 36 -25.72 -16.20 14.06
CA PRO A 36 -25.88 -17.49 14.73
C PRO A 36 -24.54 -18.23 14.88
N GLY A 37 -24.21 -18.61 16.11
CA GLY A 37 -22.97 -19.34 16.43
C GLY A 37 -21.69 -18.48 16.49
N MET A 38 -21.81 -17.15 16.37
CA MET A 38 -20.66 -16.24 16.44
C MET A 38 -20.29 -15.94 17.90
N SER A 39 -19.00 -16.05 18.24
CA SER A 39 -18.48 -15.67 19.56
C SER A 39 -18.33 -14.14 19.66
N PRO A 40 -18.61 -13.52 20.83
CA PRO A 40 -18.42 -12.08 21.05
C PRO A 40 -17.04 -11.56 20.62
N ASN A 41 -15.99 -12.37 20.83
CA ASN A 41 -14.61 -12.00 20.49
C ASN A 41 -14.35 -11.90 18.97
N LYS A 42 -15.34 -12.24 18.14
CA LYS A 42 -15.26 -12.15 16.67
C LYS A 42 -16.12 -11.02 16.09
N LEU A 43 -16.78 -10.23 16.93
CA LEU A 43 -17.57 -9.07 16.51
C LEU A 43 -16.68 -7.84 16.33
N GLY A 44 -17.02 -6.98 15.37
CA GLY A 44 -16.38 -5.67 15.19
C GLY A 44 -16.50 -4.81 16.46
N GLY A 45 -15.69 -3.77 16.60
CA GLY A 45 -15.76 -2.85 17.75
C GLY A 45 -15.41 -3.47 19.11
N MET A 46 -14.52 -4.47 19.15
CA MET A 46 -14.11 -5.16 20.39
C MET A 46 -15.27 -5.84 21.14
N GLY A 47 -16.08 -6.63 20.45
CA GLY A 47 -17.24 -7.31 21.07
C GLY A 47 -18.58 -6.76 20.63
N GLY A 48 -18.61 -5.89 19.62
CA GLY A 48 -19.82 -5.43 18.97
C GLY A 48 -20.80 -4.81 19.95
N VAL A 49 -22.05 -5.28 19.91
CA VAL A 49 -23.11 -4.84 20.84
C VAL A 49 -22.79 -5.12 22.31
N TYR A 50 -21.84 -5.99 22.64
CA TYR A 50 -21.43 -6.26 24.02
C TYR A 50 -20.43 -5.24 24.56
N ASN A 51 -19.84 -4.40 23.71
CA ASN A 51 -19.07 -3.23 24.13
C ASN A 51 -20.01 -2.01 24.18
N VAL A 52 -20.28 -1.51 25.38
CA VAL A 52 -21.23 -0.41 25.62
C VAL A 52 -20.88 0.88 24.88
N VAL A 53 -19.61 1.09 24.53
CA VAL A 53 -19.16 2.24 23.75
C VAL A 53 -19.81 2.25 22.37
N ASN A 54 -19.94 1.07 21.72
CA ASN A 54 -20.51 0.93 20.37
C ASN A 54 -21.99 1.26 20.28
N LEU A 55 -22.70 1.28 21.42
CA LEU A 55 -24.12 1.65 21.46
C LEU A 55 -24.34 3.15 21.19
N HIS A 56 -23.30 3.96 21.35
CA HIS A 56 -23.36 5.39 21.07
C HIS A 56 -22.88 5.70 19.63
N THR A 57 -23.67 5.36 18.62
CA THR A 57 -23.26 5.33 17.19
C THR A 57 -22.71 6.64 16.57
N TYR A 58 -22.75 7.76 17.29
CA TYR A 58 -22.26 9.07 16.87
C TYR A 58 -21.04 9.58 17.67
N HIS A 59 -20.50 8.81 18.63
CA HIS A 59 -19.36 9.28 19.42
C HIS A 59 -18.11 9.38 18.56
N TYR A 60 -17.26 10.37 18.85
CA TYR A 60 -15.91 10.45 18.31
C TYR A 60 -14.93 9.84 19.32
N ALA A 61 -13.99 9.01 18.84
CA ALA A 61 -12.86 8.50 19.60
C ALA A 61 -13.23 7.93 21.00
N ALA A 62 -14.26 7.07 21.09
CA ALA A 62 -14.81 6.54 22.35
C ALA A 62 -15.10 7.60 23.44
N ASN A 63 -15.42 8.85 23.06
CA ASN A 63 -15.53 10.02 23.95
C ASN A 63 -14.24 10.37 24.71
N ASN A 64 -13.07 9.91 24.24
CA ASN A 64 -11.76 10.25 24.77
C ASN A 64 -10.78 10.64 23.64
N PRO A 65 -10.99 11.79 22.99
CA PRO A 65 -10.17 12.25 21.86
C PRO A 65 -8.73 12.67 22.26
N VAL A 66 -8.42 12.67 23.57
CA VAL A 66 -7.05 12.89 24.07
C VAL A 66 -6.22 11.61 23.94
N ARG A 67 -6.86 10.45 24.10
CA ARG A 67 -6.21 9.14 24.02
C ARG A 67 -6.40 8.46 22.67
N TYR A 68 -7.56 8.65 22.05
CA TYR A 68 -7.98 7.92 20.87
C TYR A 68 -8.22 8.87 19.69
N THR A 69 -8.09 8.35 18.48
CA THR A 69 -8.38 9.07 17.23
C THR A 69 -9.08 8.09 16.30
N ASP A 70 -10.03 8.57 15.52
CA ASP A 70 -10.75 7.79 14.51
C ASP A 70 -10.32 8.30 13.13
N PRO A 71 -9.30 7.68 12.49
CA PRO A 71 -8.60 8.25 11.33
C PRO A 71 -9.38 8.19 10.02
N ASP A 72 -10.27 7.21 9.87
CA ASP A 72 -11.05 6.98 8.65
C ASP A 72 -12.57 7.08 8.86
N GLY A 73 -12.99 7.46 10.07
CA GLY A 73 -14.39 7.57 10.43
C GLY A 73 -15.08 6.20 10.54
N ARG A 74 -14.35 5.12 10.84
CA ARG A 74 -14.90 3.79 11.13
C ARG A 74 -14.28 3.34 12.43
N MET A 75 -15.04 3.38 13.53
CA MET A 75 -14.42 3.18 14.83
C MET A 75 -14.21 1.69 15.12
N ASN A 76 -12.98 1.28 15.39
CA ASN A 76 -12.63 -0.07 15.83
C ASN A 76 -11.40 -0.10 16.76
N ASP A 77 -11.06 1.00 17.44
CA ASP A 77 -9.88 1.08 18.32
C ASP A 77 -9.84 -0.11 19.28
N ASP A 78 -8.77 -0.90 19.24
CA ASP A 78 -8.61 -2.13 20.02
C ASP A 78 -8.24 -1.86 21.50
N GLY A 79 -8.27 -0.60 21.92
CA GLY A 79 -8.02 -0.17 23.30
C GLY A 79 -6.56 -0.29 23.73
N THR A 80 -5.67 -0.75 22.85
CA THR A 80 -4.23 -0.86 23.12
C THR A 80 -3.49 0.44 22.88
N GLY A 81 -4.10 1.42 22.19
CA GLY A 81 -3.50 2.71 21.88
C GLY A 81 -2.32 2.64 20.90
N ASN A 82 -2.08 1.47 20.29
CA ASN A 82 -0.99 1.22 19.35
C ASN A 82 -1.49 0.97 17.91
N ASP A 83 -2.79 1.07 17.66
CA ASP A 83 -3.36 0.87 16.32
C ASP A 83 -3.63 2.22 15.62
N PRO A 84 -2.74 2.68 14.73
CA PRO A 84 -2.90 3.95 14.01
C PRO A 84 -4.03 3.91 12.97
N THR A 85 -4.67 2.77 12.73
CA THR A 85 -5.78 2.65 11.77
C THR A 85 -7.15 2.84 12.42
N GLY A 86 -7.21 3.12 13.73
CA GLY A 86 -8.46 3.22 14.47
C GLY A 86 -9.24 1.91 14.45
N GLY A 87 -8.57 0.77 14.25
CA GLY A 87 -9.15 -0.56 14.32
C GLY A 87 -9.58 -1.23 13.03
N VAL A 88 -9.51 -0.51 11.92
CA VAL A 88 -9.68 -1.07 10.57
C VAL A 88 -8.40 -1.82 10.22
N GLY A 89 -8.50 -3.08 9.80
CA GLY A 89 -7.30 -3.84 9.48
C GLY A 89 -6.50 -3.24 8.35
N LYS A 90 -5.18 -3.44 8.37
CA LYS A 90 -4.27 -2.92 7.37
C LYS A 90 -4.52 -3.57 6.03
N LYS A 91 -4.44 -2.77 4.96
CA LYS A 91 -4.57 -3.25 3.59
C LYS A 91 -3.20 -3.29 2.90
N TYR A 92 -2.75 -4.51 2.65
CA TYR A 92 -1.52 -4.81 1.93
C TYR A 92 -1.87 -5.20 0.49
N VAL A 93 -1.27 -4.49 -0.47
CA VAL A 93 -1.41 -4.73 -1.90
C VAL A 93 -0.05 -5.12 -2.46
N ILE A 94 0.03 -6.26 -3.14
CA ILE A 94 1.24 -6.75 -3.77
C ILE A 94 0.95 -6.94 -5.26
N ILE A 95 1.78 -6.35 -6.10
CA ILE A 95 1.57 -6.33 -7.55
C ILE A 95 2.79 -6.92 -8.25
N ALA A 96 2.58 -8.04 -8.93
CA ALA A 96 3.49 -8.57 -9.93
C ALA A 96 3.10 -7.99 -11.29
N MET A 97 3.97 -7.18 -11.88
CA MET A 97 3.75 -6.58 -13.19
C MET A 97 4.22 -7.52 -14.31
N PHE A 98 3.98 -7.12 -15.55
CA PHE A 98 4.41 -7.84 -16.73
C PHE A 98 5.92 -8.20 -16.68
N PRO A 99 6.27 -9.50 -16.68
CA PRO A 99 7.67 -9.92 -16.55
C PRO A 99 8.51 -9.64 -17.80
N GLY A 100 7.91 -9.32 -18.95
CA GLY A 100 8.63 -9.18 -20.22
C GLY A 100 8.43 -10.39 -21.16
N GLY A 101 8.72 -10.20 -22.44
CA GLY A 101 8.86 -11.28 -23.42
C GLY A 101 10.33 -11.47 -23.83
N GLY A 102 10.79 -12.73 -23.92
CA GLY A 102 12.15 -13.11 -24.32
C GLY A 102 12.69 -14.32 -23.52
N ASN A 103 13.85 -14.86 -23.94
CA ASN A 103 14.51 -16.00 -23.29
C ASN A 103 14.98 -15.71 -21.85
N GLU A 104 15.02 -14.44 -21.46
CA GLU A 104 15.42 -13.94 -20.14
C GLU A 104 14.26 -13.89 -19.13
N ASN A 105 13.01 -14.09 -19.61
CA ASN A 105 11.78 -14.03 -18.83
C ASN A 105 10.93 -15.28 -19.09
N VAL A 106 11.51 -16.44 -18.85
CA VAL A 106 10.80 -17.71 -18.78
C VAL A 106 10.31 -17.90 -17.34
N GLY A 107 9.28 -17.20 -16.88
CA GLY A 107 8.66 -17.65 -15.64
C GLY A 107 7.89 -16.68 -14.78
N THR A 108 7.46 -17.28 -13.68
CA THR A 108 6.62 -16.76 -12.62
C THR A 108 7.40 -15.94 -11.60
N THR A 109 8.65 -15.53 -11.85
CA THR A 109 9.54 -14.92 -10.85
C THR A 109 8.90 -13.79 -10.06
N PHE A 110 8.28 -12.81 -10.73
CA PHE A 110 7.60 -11.70 -10.04
C PHE A 110 6.38 -12.18 -9.25
N VAL A 111 5.65 -13.17 -9.79
CA VAL A 111 4.47 -13.76 -9.12
C VAL A 111 4.89 -14.57 -7.90
N ASP A 112 5.95 -15.37 -8.00
CA ASP A 112 6.48 -16.19 -6.91
C ASP A 112 7.12 -15.32 -5.84
N ALA A 113 7.81 -14.23 -6.22
CA ALA A 113 8.28 -13.23 -5.28
C ALA A 113 7.12 -12.50 -4.58
N ALA A 114 6.05 -12.17 -5.31
CA ALA A 114 4.85 -11.58 -4.73
C ALA A 114 4.16 -12.53 -3.72
N ASN A 115 4.08 -13.82 -4.04
CA ASN A 115 3.55 -14.84 -3.13
C ASN A 115 4.46 -15.06 -1.91
N THR A 116 5.78 -15.03 -2.10
CA THR A 116 6.76 -15.07 -1.01
C THR A 116 6.55 -13.89 -0.08
N ARG A 117 6.42 -12.68 -0.64
CA ARG A 117 6.15 -11.46 0.11
C ARG A 117 4.82 -11.50 0.87
N LYS A 118 3.77 -12.05 0.27
CA LYS A 118 2.50 -12.30 0.96
C LYS A 118 2.71 -13.15 2.21
N ASN A 119 3.39 -14.28 2.08
CA ASN A 119 3.64 -15.19 3.20
C ASN A 119 4.45 -14.51 4.32
N GLU A 120 5.42 -13.67 3.97
CA GLU A 120 6.18 -12.89 4.95
C GLU A 120 5.31 -11.91 5.73
N ILE A 121 4.41 -11.19 5.05
CA ILE A 121 3.50 -10.24 5.68
C ILE A 121 2.55 -10.99 6.62
N GLU A 122 1.92 -12.06 6.15
CA GLU A 122 0.97 -12.86 6.93
C GLU A 122 1.64 -13.54 8.16
N SER A 123 2.94 -13.80 8.07
CA SER A 123 3.74 -14.38 9.17
C SER A 123 4.38 -13.32 10.08
N SER A 124 4.24 -12.04 9.76
CA SER A 124 4.87 -10.97 10.54
C SER A 124 4.14 -10.76 11.88
N SER A 125 4.88 -10.38 12.92
CA SER A 125 4.32 -10.18 14.26
C SER A 125 3.28 -9.06 14.35
N GLY A 126 3.24 -8.16 13.37
CA GLY A 126 2.31 -7.04 13.31
C GLY A 126 1.06 -7.31 12.47
N PHE A 127 0.90 -8.51 11.90
CA PHE A 127 -0.23 -8.87 11.05
C PHE A 127 -1.39 -9.45 11.87
N ASN A 128 -2.60 -8.94 11.64
CA ASN A 128 -3.81 -9.42 12.28
C ASN A 128 -4.70 -10.20 11.30
N GLN A 129 -4.70 -11.53 11.40
CA GLN A 129 -5.44 -12.42 10.49
C GLN A 129 -6.96 -12.18 10.42
N ASN A 130 -7.56 -11.54 11.43
CA ASN A 130 -9.01 -11.28 11.47
C ASN A 130 -9.38 -9.92 10.88
N LYS A 131 -8.41 -9.02 10.71
CA LYS A 131 -8.66 -7.64 10.30
C LYS A 131 -7.92 -7.28 9.02
N ASP A 132 -6.64 -7.64 8.95
CA ASP A 132 -5.74 -7.24 7.87
C ASP A 132 -6.03 -8.04 6.60
N THR A 133 -5.78 -7.42 5.45
CA THR A 133 -5.99 -8.04 4.14
C THR A 133 -4.73 -7.98 3.31
N VAL A 134 -4.36 -9.10 2.68
CA VAL A 134 -3.25 -9.16 1.73
C VAL A 134 -3.76 -9.62 0.37
N SER A 135 -3.72 -8.72 -0.62
CA SER A 135 -4.13 -9.00 -1.99
C SER A 135 -2.92 -9.05 -2.91
N VAL A 136 -2.80 -10.13 -3.69
CA VAL A 136 -1.76 -10.28 -4.73
C VAL A 136 -2.42 -10.17 -6.09
N PHE A 137 -1.89 -9.28 -6.93
CA PHE A 137 -2.36 -9.07 -8.29
C PHE A 137 -1.26 -9.35 -9.30
N ASN A 138 -1.59 -10.06 -10.37
CA ASN A 138 -0.78 -10.14 -11.58
C ASN A 138 -1.43 -9.27 -12.65
N ILE A 139 -0.72 -8.24 -13.11
CA ILE A 139 -1.25 -7.26 -14.05
C ILE A 139 -0.33 -7.04 -15.23
N ASP A 140 -0.92 -6.55 -16.31
CA ASP A 140 -0.29 -6.33 -17.60
C ASP A 140 -0.68 -4.97 -18.22
N SER A 141 -1.28 -4.05 -17.45
CA SER A 141 -1.60 -2.69 -17.93
C SER A 141 -1.64 -1.63 -16.84
N ILE A 142 -1.40 -0.36 -17.22
CA ILE A 142 -1.50 0.80 -16.32
C ILE A 142 -2.93 0.98 -15.83
N ASP A 143 -3.94 0.73 -16.66
CA ASP A 143 -5.34 0.82 -16.26
C ASP A 143 -5.69 -0.13 -15.10
N LYS A 144 -5.19 -1.37 -15.15
CA LYS A 144 -5.37 -2.33 -14.03
C LYS A 144 -4.65 -1.85 -12.77
N PHE A 145 -3.42 -1.34 -12.91
CA PHE A 145 -2.65 -0.78 -11.80
C PHE A 145 -3.42 0.37 -11.14
N LYS A 146 -3.89 1.32 -11.94
CA LYS A 146 -4.73 2.44 -11.50
C LYS A 146 -5.99 1.96 -10.78
N ASN A 147 -6.77 1.06 -11.38
CA ASN A 147 -8.02 0.58 -10.80
C ASN A 147 -7.81 -0.11 -9.44
N ILE A 148 -6.68 -0.80 -9.24
CA ILE A 148 -6.31 -1.37 -7.94
C ILE A 148 -6.05 -0.25 -6.92
N LEU A 149 -5.28 0.78 -7.28
CA LEU A 149 -4.98 1.89 -6.36
C LEU A 149 -6.20 2.78 -6.10
N ASP A 150 -7.10 2.92 -7.05
CA ASP A 150 -8.35 3.67 -6.92
C ASP A 150 -9.25 3.11 -5.81
N THR A 151 -9.07 1.85 -5.42
CA THR A 151 -9.78 1.25 -4.27
C THR A 151 -9.44 1.88 -2.92
N GLY A 152 -8.33 2.62 -2.82
CA GLY A 152 -7.96 3.41 -1.65
C GLY A 152 -7.68 2.61 -0.37
N ASN A 153 -7.46 3.36 0.71
CA ASN A 153 -7.18 2.86 2.06
C ASN A 153 -6.03 1.84 2.10
N ILE A 154 -4.95 2.11 1.36
CA ILE A 154 -3.80 1.20 1.26
C ILE A 154 -2.73 1.59 2.29
N ASP A 155 -2.28 0.64 3.10
CA ASP A 155 -1.21 0.80 4.09
C ASP A 155 0.15 0.34 3.57
N GLN A 156 0.14 -0.60 2.62
CA GLN A 156 1.36 -1.05 1.96
C GLN A 156 1.10 -1.42 0.50
N LEU A 157 1.97 -0.94 -0.39
CA LEU A 157 2.05 -1.38 -1.78
C LEU A 157 3.45 -1.93 -2.07
N ASP A 158 3.54 -3.20 -2.44
CA ASP A 158 4.77 -3.83 -2.93
C ASP A 158 4.66 -4.10 -4.43
N VAL A 159 5.58 -3.54 -5.23
CA VAL A 159 5.55 -3.67 -6.70
C VAL A 159 6.78 -4.43 -7.19
N PHE A 160 6.56 -5.60 -7.78
CA PHE A 160 7.55 -6.39 -8.48
C PHE A 160 7.47 -6.10 -9.97
N SER A 161 8.48 -5.44 -10.51
CA SER A 161 8.48 -4.99 -11.90
C SER A 161 9.88 -4.77 -12.44
N HIS A 162 9.99 -4.73 -13.77
CA HIS A 162 11.12 -4.04 -14.39
C HIS A 162 10.96 -2.54 -14.20
N GLY A 163 12.08 -1.81 -14.21
CA GLY A 163 12.07 -0.37 -14.01
C GLY A 163 13.28 0.32 -14.60
N GLY A 164 13.15 1.63 -14.68
CA GLY A 164 14.23 2.57 -14.96
C GLY A 164 14.20 3.72 -13.96
N GLU A 165 15.07 4.71 -14.17
CA GLU A 165 15.15 5.88 -13.27
C GLU A 165 13.85 6.67 -13.22
N GLN A 166 13.10 6.73 -14.33
CA GLN A 166 11.91 7.59 -14.48
C GLN A 166 10.62 6.83 -14.80
N HIS A 167 10.65 5.49 -14.83
CA HIS A 167 9.46 4.70 -15.15
C HIS A 167 9.44 3.32 -14.50
N LEU A 168 8.24 2.76 -14.38
CA LEU A 168 7.99 1.34 -14.16
C LEU A 168 7.54 0.68 -15.46
N VAL A 169 7.91 -0.57 -15.68
CA VAL A 169 7.32 -1.41 -16.74
C VAL A 169 6.09 -2.08 -16.15
N VAL A 170 4.91 -1.69 -16.59
CA VAL A 170 3.64 -2.19 -16.04
C VAL A 170 3.03 -3.28 -16.90
N GLY A 171 3.11 -3.11 -18.22
CA GLY A 171 2.38 -3.94 -19.17
C GLY A 171 3.19 -4.40 -20.38
N SER A 172 2.61 -5.32 -21.14
CA SER A 172 3.17 -5.78 -22.42
C SER A 172 2.97 -4.80 -23.57
N GLY A 173 2.11 -3.79 -23.40
CA GLY A 173 1.70 -2.90 -24.48
C GLY A 173 1.05 -3.65 -25.66
N GLU A 174 0.89 -2.96 -26.80
CA GLU A 174 0.23 -3.50 -28.00
C GLU A 174 1.15 -4.36 -28.90
N GLY A 175 1.68 -5.47 -28.37
CA GLY A 175 2.37 -6.49 -29.19
C GLY A 175 3.63 -7.09 -28.56
N SER A 176 4.15 -8.15 -29.20
CA SER A 176 5.34 -8.87 -28.72
C SER A 176 6.56 -7.95 -28.65
N GLY A 177 7.23 -7.91 -27.50
CA GLY A 177 8.40 -7.06 -27.24
C GLY A 177 8.09 -5.60 -26.94
N LYS A 178 6.82 -5.16 -27.02
CA LYS A 178 6.43 -3.84 -26.53
C LYS A 178 6.32 -3.85 -25.01
N ARG A 179 6.34 -2.66 -24.42
CA ARG A 179 6.21 -2.44 -22.98
C ARG A 179 5.37 -1.20 -22.75
N GLU A 180 4.43 -1.32 -21.83
CA GLU A 180 3.69 -0.18 -21.31
C GLU A 180 4.45 0.37 -20.10
N LEU A 181 4.82 1.65 -20.18
CA LEU A 181 5.71 2.31 -19.24
C LEU A 181 4.93 3.37 -18.48
N LEU A 182 4.93 3.29 -17.15
CA LEU A 182 4.31 4.27 -16.28
C LEU A 182 5.34 5.33 -15.86
N TYR A 183 5.08 6.58 -16.23
CA TYR A 183 5.87 7.75 -15.91
C TYR A 183 5.21 8.62 -14.85
N ALA A 184 5.93 9.63 -14.35
CA ALA A 184 5.42 10.60 -13.39
C ALA A 184 4.14 11.31 -13.88
N ASP A 185 4.07 11.66 -15.17
CA ASP A 185 2.92 12.38 -15.75
C ASP A 185 1.63 11.53 -15.77
N ASP A 186 1.75 10.20 -15.71
CA ASP A 186 0.59 9.30 -15.68
C ASP A 186 -0.08 9.30 -14.30
N LEU A 187 0.67 9.62 -13.24
CA LEU A 187 0.17 9.65 -11.87
C LEU A 187 -1.00 10.62 -11.69
N LYS A 188 -1.09 11.69 -12.49
CA LYS A 188 -2.21 12.63 -12.45
C LYS A 188 -3.58 11.97 -12.64
N ASN A 189 -3.61 10.78 -13.26
CA ASN A 189 -4.83 10.02 -13.51
C ASN A 189 -5.20 9.08 -12.34
N PHE A 190 -4.39 8.97 -11.30
CA PHE A 190 -4.61 8.06 -10.17
C PHE A 190 -5.41 8.73 -9.06
N ASN A 191 -6.06 7.93 -8.20
CA ASN A 191 -6.59 8.46 -6.94
C ASN A 191 -5.47 8.96 -6.03
N ARG A 192 -5.34 10.28 -5.90
CA ARG A 192 -4.33 10.94 -5.05
C ARG A 192 -4.40 10.54 -3.56
N ASN A 193 -5.58 10.10 -3.10
CA ASN A 193 -5.83 9.67 -1.73
C ASN A 193 -5.82 8.14 -1.59
N ALA A 194 -5.17 7.41 -2.51
CA ALA A 194 -5.12 5.95 -2.48
C ALA A 194 -4.50 5.37 -1.19
N PHE A 195 -3.61 6.14 -0.54
CA PHE A 195 -2.81 5.68 0.58
C PHE A 195 -3.13 6.37 1.90
N ASN A 196 -3.12 5.57 2.97
CA ASN A 196 -3.22 6.07 4.34
C ASN A 196 -1.96 6.87 4.72
N ALA A 197 -2.09 7.75 5.71
CA ALA A 197 -0.92 8.44 6.24
C ALA A 197 0.02 7.42 6.91
N GLY A 198 1.32 7.48 6.59
CA GLY A 198 2.30 6.51 7.06
C GLY A 198 2.38 5.23 6.23
N ALA A 199 1.61 5.11 5.14
CA ALA A 199 1.70 3.96 4.24
C ALA A 199 3.10 3.78 3.65
N SER A 200 3.44 2.56 3.27
CA SER A 200 4.71 2.24 2.61
C SER A 200 4.49 1.80 1.17
N ILE A 201 5.34 2.25 0.26
CA ILE A 201 5.34 1.83 -1.14
C ILE A 201 6.75 1.34 -1.46
N ASN A 202 6.90 0.10 -1.90
CA ASN A 202 8.21 -0.51 -2.18
C ASN A 202 8.29 -0.97 -3.63
N PHE A 203 9.31 -0.49 -4.34
CA PHE A 203 9.58 -0.86 -5.72
C PHE A 203 10.75 -1.84 -5.81
N PHE A 204 10.42 -3.11 -6.08
CA PHE A 204 11.37 -4.20 -6.33
C PHE A 204 11.78 -4.25 -7.79
N GLY A 205 12.17 -3.10 -8.34
CA GLY A 205 12.53 -2.94 -9.74
C GLY A 205 13.85 -2.21 -9.93
N CYS A 206 14.51 -2.48 -11.05
CA CYS A 206 15.81 -1.89 -11.36
C CYS A 206 15.77 -0.36 -11.38
N LYS A 207 16.71 0.27 -10.68
CA LYS A 207 17.04 1.71 -10.79
C LYS A 207 15.88 2.67 -10.49
N THR A 208 14.80 2.23 -9.86
CA THR A 208 13.60 3.05 -9.58
C THR A 208 13.87 4.26 -8.66
N ALA A 209 14.99 4.25 -7.94
CA ALA A 209 15.49 5.37 -7.14
C ALA A 209 16.92 5.80 -7.53
N SER A 210 17.40 5.38 -8.71
CA SER A 210 18.71 5.79 -9.23
C SER A 210 18.64 7.17 -9.85
N GLU A 211 19.64 7.99 -9.59
CA GLU A 211 19.84 9.29 -10.23
C GLU A 211 21.14 9.34 -11.06
N LYS A 212 21.71 8.18 -11.40
CA LYS A 212 23.03 8.12 -12.06
C LYS A 212 22.99 8.74 -13.45
N SER A 213 21.85 8.71 -14.14
CA SER A 213 21.71 9.34 -15.46
C SER A 213 21.31 10.82 -15.40
N LEU A 214 20.94 11.33 -14.23
CA LEU A 214 20.50 12.72 -14.04
C LEU A 214 21.71 13.64 -13.85
N ASN A 215 21.87 14.61 -14.75
CA ASN A 215 22.91 15.64 -14.60
C ASN A 215 22.51 16.73 -13.59
N PHE A 216 23.46 17.56 -13.18
CA PHE A 216 23.26 18.61 -12.17
C PHE A 216 22.08 19.54 -12.51
N PHE A 217 21.98 20.01 -13.76
CA PHE A 217 20.90 20.89 -14.19
C PHE A 217 19.55 20.19 -14.12
N GLN A 218 19.45 18.93 -14.55
CA GLN A 218 18.21 18.16 -14.47
C GLN A 218 17.73 18.00 -13.02
N LYS A 219 18.64 17.75 -12.08
CA LYS A 219 18.29 17.70 -10.65
C LYS A 219 17.87 19.07 -10.13
N ALA A 220 18.58 20.13 -10.50
CA ALA A 220 18.27 21.51 -10.11
C ALA A 220 16.92 22.00 -10.67
N PHE A 221 16.51 21.51 -11.84
CA PHE A 221 15.20 21.80 -12.45
C PHE A 221 14.11 20.78 -12.08
N GLY A 222 14.33 19.98 -11.03
CA GLY A 222 13.29 19.16 -10.42
C GLY A 222 12.96 17.87 -11.17
N LYS A 223 13.86 17.33 -12.03
CA LYS A 223 13.70 15.95 -12.51
C LYS A 223 13.83 14.99 -11.34
N LYS A 224 12.75 14.23 -11.11
CA LYS A 224 12.65 13.22 -10.07
C LYS A 224 12.83 11.82 -10.64
N THR A 225 13.24 10.90 -9.76
CA THR A 225 13.14 9.47 -10.03
C THR A 225 11.68 9.03 -9.99
N ILE A 226 11.34 7.84 -10.46
CA ILE A 226 9.96 7.34 -10.37
C ILE A 226 9.53 7.14 -8.91
N ALA A 227 10.43 6.65 -8.04
CA ALA A 227 10.15 6.55 -6.60
C ALA A 227 9.88 7.92 -5.94
N ASP A 228 10.70 8.93 -6.27
CA ASP A 228 10.52 10.30 -5.76
C ASP A 228 9.22 10.94 -6.31
N SER A 229 8.90 10.70 -7.58
CA SER A 229 7.66 11.17 -8.20
C SER A 229 6.41 10.57 -7.53
N PHE A 230 6.44 9.28 -7.18
CA PHE A 230 5.38 8.65 -6.40
C PHE A 230 5.25 9.25 -5.01
N ALA A 231 6.37 9.52 -4.32
CA ALA A 231 6.34 10.10 -2.98
C ALA A 231 5.76 11.52 -2.97
N ASP A 232 6.09 12.34 -3.97
CA ASP A 232 5.55 13.70 -4.08
C ASP A 232 4.06 13.70 -4.47
N TYR A 233 3.63 12.73 -5.29
CA TYR A 233 2.23 12.58 -5.68
C TYR A 233 1.37 12.03 -4.52
N PHE A 234 1.78 10.92 -3.91
CA PHE A 234 1.11 10.24 -2.80
C PHE A 234 1.67 10.68 -1.44
N ARG A 235 1.47 11.97 -1.13
CA ARG A 235 1.99 12.57 0.11
C ARG A 235 1.48 11.87 1.37
N GLY A 236 2.34 11.79 2.37
CA GLY A 236 2.11 11.03 3.61
C GLY A 236 2.54 9.56 3.53
N ALA A 237 2.77 9.01 2.33
CA ALA A 237 3.38 7.70 2.16
C ALA A 237 4.92 7.79 2.08
N SER A 238 5.60 6.72 2.48
CA SER A 238 7.05 6.55 2.28
C SER A 238 7.29 5.63 1.10
N VAL A 239 8.05 6.09 0.11
CA VAL A 239 8.31 5.33 -1.13
C VAL A 239 9.76 4.92 -1.20
N THR A 240 10.03 3.62 -1.24
CA THR A 240 11.36 3.04 -1.31
C THR A 240 11.60 2.41 -2.68
N GLY A 241 12.73 2.74 -3.32
CA GLY A 241 13.15 2.13 -4.57
C GLY A 241 14.62 1.74 -4.56
N TYR A 242 15.05 1.01 -5.59
CA TYR A 242 16.44 0.58 -5.75
C TYR A 242 17.26 1.55 -6.59
N THR A 243 18.51 1.77 -6.18
CA THR A 243 19.48 2.65 -6.87
C THR A 243 20.35 1.88 -7.87
N GLY A 244 20.36 0.55 -7.80
CA GLY A 244 21.04 -0.35 -8.73
C GLY A 244 20.04 -1.21 -9.50
N GLY A 245 20.54 -2.17 -10.28
CA GLY A 245 19.66 -3.22 -10.77
C GLY A 245 19.27 -4.18 -9.63
N ALA A 246 18.27 -5.00 -9.90
CA ALA A 246 17.72 -5.95 -8.96
C ALA A 246 17.53 -7.30 -9.63
N ILE A 247 17.70 -8.37 -8.87
CA ILE A 247 17.60 -9.74 -9.35
C ILE A 247 17.01 -10.64 -8.28
N ALA A 248 16.35 -11.70 -8.76
CA ALA A 248 15.84 -12.77 -7.92
C ALA A 248 16.98 -13.49 -7.18
N VAL A 249 16.74 -13.86 -5.92
CA VAL A 249 17.65 -14.64 -5.08
C VAL A 249 16.87 -15.69 -4.27
N PRO A 250 17.48 -16.84 -3.93
CA PRO A 250 16.81 -17.94 -3.23
C PRO A 250 16.59 -17.71 -1.73
N SER A 251 17.17 -16.64 -1.15
CA SER A 251 16.90 -16.21 0.22
C SER A 251 17.38 -14.76 0.43
N PRO A 252 16.90 -14.04 1.46
CA PRO A 252 17.35 -12.67 1.74
C PRO A 252 18.87 -12.55 1.95
N ASN A 253 19.48 -13.59 2.50
CA ASN A 253 20.90 -13.63 2.86
C ASN A 253 21.79 -14.16 1.72
N ALA A 254 21.22 -14.69 0.64
CA ALA A 254 21.98 -15.21 -0.47
C ALA A 254 22.83 -14.11 -1.14
N GLU A 255 24.00 -14.49 -1.62
CA GLU A 255 24.77 -13.66 -2.55
C GLU A 255 24.05 -13.53 -3.88
N ILE A 256 24.38 -12.47 -4.62
CA ILE A 256 23.78 -12.24 -5.94
C ILE A 256 24.42 -13.19 -6.95
N ASP A 257 23.61 -14.07 -7.53
CA ASP A 257 24.01 -14.96 -8.62
C ASP A 257 23.15 -14.69 -9.87
N PRO A 258 23.73 -14.10 -10.94
CA PRO A 258 23.05 -13.89 -12.22
C PRO A 258 22.56 -15.18 -12.90
N ASN A 259 23.10 -16.34 -12.52
CA ASN A 259 22.71 -17.63 -13.08
C ASN A 259 21.68 -18.36 -12.22
N PHE A 260 21.15 -17.72 -11.18
CA PHE A 260 20.10 -18.32 -10.35
C PHE A 260 18.85 -18.58 -11.19
N ILE A 261 18.44 -19.84 -11.24
CA ILE A 261 17.20 -20.30 -11.86
C ILE A 261 16.33 -20.88 -10.76
N HIS A 262 15.10 -20.39 -10.64
CA HIS A 262 14.08 -20.93 -9.73
C HIS A 262 13.03 -21.70 -10.54
N GLN A 263 12.34 -22.62 -9.89
CA GLN A 263 11.16 -23.28 -10.42
C GLN A 263 9.91 -22.53 -9.99
N ARG A 264 8.83 -22.68 -10.78
CA ARG A 264 7.55 -22.08 -10.45
C ARG A 264 7.07 -22.53 -9.06
N GLY A 265 6.77 -21.56 -8.21
CA GLY A 265 6.30 -21.78 -6.84
C GLY A 265 7.41 -21.84 -5.79
N ASP A 266 8.68 -21.75 -6.20
CA ASP A 266 9.78 -21.61 -5.26
C ASP A 266 9.67 -20.28 -4.49
N PRO A 267 10.09 -20.23 -3.21
CA PRO A 267 10.30 -18.97 -2.52
C PRO A 267 11.36 -18.12 -3.22
N VAL A 268 11.02 -16.88 -3.55
CA VAL A 268 11.90 -15.95 -4.27
C VAL A 268 11.91 -14.58 -3.60
N TRP A 269 13.11 -14.01 -3.46
CA TRP A 269 13.32 -12.65 -2.98
C TRP A 269 14.00 -11.81 -4.04
N TYR A 270 13.95 -10.49 -3.90
CA TYR A 270 14.67 -9.56 -4.77
C TYR A 270 15.77 -8.85 -4.00
N LYS A 271 16.96 -8.83 -4.58
CA LYS A 271 18.12 -8.14 -4.03
C LYS A 271 18.70 -7.20 -5.07
N THR A 272 19.05 -5.99 -4.63
CA THR A 272 19.74 -5.02 -5.47
C THR A 272 21.25 -5.12 -5.29
N TRP A 273 22.02 -5.01 -6.37
CA TRP A 273 23.48 -4.81 -6.30
C TRP A 273 23.86 -3.32 -6.13
N GLY A 274 22.87 -2.43 -6.00
CA GLY A 274 23.06 -1.06 -5.51
C GLY A 274 22.66 -0.96 -4.04
N GLY A 275 22.19 0.23 -3.63
CA GLY A 275 21.45 0.43 -2.37
C GLY A 275 19.97 0.68 -2.61
N SER A 276 19.20 0.87 -1.55
CA SER A 276 17.84 1.42 -1.60
C SER A 276 17.84 2.89 -1.19
N ARG A 277 16.78 3.61 -1.56
CA ARG A 277 16.52 4.97 -1.07
C ARG A 277 15.04 5.15 -0.84
N THR A 278 14.69 5.84 0.25
CA THR A 278 13.32 6.15 0.64
C THR A 278 13.06 7.65 0.51
N TYR A 279 11.91 8.00 -0.05
CA TYR A 279 11.41 9.36 -0.20
C TYR A 279 10.10 9.50 0.58
N LYS A 280 9.88 10.66 1.22
CA LYS A 280 8.65 10.97 1.95
C LYS A 280 8.41 12.48 1.89
N TYR A 281 7.16 12.84 1.62
CA TYR A 281 6.68 14.22 1.67
C TYR A 281 5.47 14.28 2.60
N ASP A 282 5.38 15.32 3.43
CA ASP A 282 4.26 15.51 4.33
C ASP A 282 2.97 15.87 3.56
N LYS A 283 1.80 15.48 4.11
CA LYS A 283 0.48 15.73 3.49
C LYS A 283 0.19 17.22 3.35
#